data_AF-A0A4S4AXX0-F1
#
_entry.id   AF-A0A4S4AXX0-F1
#
_cell.length_a   1.000
_cell.length_b   1.000
_cell.length_c   1.000
_cell.angle_alpha   90.00
_cell.angle_beta   90.00
_cell.angle_gamma   90.00
#
_symmetry.space_group_name_H-M   'P 1'
#
loop_
_entity.id
_entity.type
_entity.pdbx_description
1 polymer ?
#
loop_
_entity_poly.entity_id
_entity_poly.type
_entity_poly.pdbx_seq_one_letter_code
_entity_poly.pdbx_strand_id
1 'polypeptide(L)'
;MNISSQDTITLLLPFQRYRMRFSHRLLDSLGGVSRFVLRALADGLALEQIAEVTALSHMVLLQQMTFLERHHFVSIARDTDAPVVTLLERGARMVAVEQYLRQGDHRVWLDSFTVDRNAAHLLVTPDPGSLIRIPLGDSRRDARPEVRLPVRRYQYHLFDDVSRLHRLLDQNKLADLIGHFWSGAQELISEEVDYMDCVLAQETMDTQDYYPLRLSAGELLDIADTAAAGKKAALPLLLVPVLEVTLKFGRAEGFPWPVAVPAARTSYLELVTQRSLPHFISDRQADPAAPDVAVVPAAIGTHPPELTDTIVPAGLSVTCTTSRTYARRTIDHRALTRLMHEGADVFLISFNQTARETELAPEAELPCE
;
A
#
# COMPACT_ATOMS: atom_id res chain seq x y z
N MET A 1 -18.23 24.77 -6.94
CA MET A 1 -16.91 25.28 -6.52
C MET A 1 -15.90 24.76 -7.51
N ASN A 2 -15.28 25.64 -8.31
CA ASN A 2 -14.21 25.25 -9.23
C ASN A 2 -12.97 24.92 -8.41
N ILE A 3 -12.56 23.65 -8.40
CA ILE A 3 -11.26 23.23 -7.90
C ILE A 3 -10.26 23.70 -8.97
N SER A 4 -9.53 24.78 -8.66
CA SER A 4 -8.39 25.22 -9.46
C SER A 4 -7.37 24.07 -9.53
N SER A 5 -6.85 23.78 -10.72
CA SER A 5 -5.80 22.78 -10.97
C SER A 5 -4.45 23.09 -10.30
N GLN A 6 -4.37 24.12 -9.46
CA GLN A 6 -3.16 24.60 -8.79
C GLN A 6 -2.93 24.01 -7.39
N ASP A 7 -3.89 23.26 -6.84
CA ASP A 7 -3.82 22.72 -5.47
C ASP A 7 -3.57 21.20 -5.42
N THR A 8 -3.02 20.57 -6.46
CA THR A 8 -2.79 19.11 -6.47
C THR A 8 -1.35 18.75 -6.14
N ILE A 9 -1.16 17.90 -5.13
CA ILE A 9 0.12 17.33 -4.73
C ILE A 9 0.16 15.89 -5.24
N THR A 10 1.30 15.47 -5.81
CA THR A 10 1.54 14.05 -6.11
C THR A 10 2.44 13.47 -5.03
N LEU A 11 1.93 12.56 -4.21
CA LEU A 11 2.74 11.78 -3.29
C LEU A 11 3.23 10.52 -3.98
N LEU A 12 4.48 10.18 -3.75
CA LEU A 12 5.03 8.88 -4.13
C LEU A 12 5.09 8.03 -2.86
N LEU A 13 4.21 7.04 -2.77
CA LEU A 13 4.12 6.11 -1.65
C LEU A 13 5.07 4.92 -1.89
N PRO A 14 6.11 4.70 -1.07
CA PRO A 14 7.08 3.65 -1.34
C PRO A 14 6.54 2.26 -1.01
N PHE A 15 6.73 1.32 -1.92
CA PHE A 15 6.35 -0.09 -1.78
C PHE A 15 7.56 -1.01 -2.00
N GLN A 16 7.74 -1.98 -1.10
CA GLN A 16 8.76 -3.01 -1.22
C GLN A 16 8.19 -4.21 -1.99
N ARG A 17 8.96 -4.69 -2.98
CA ARG A 17 8.57 -5.81 -3.82
C ARG A 17 8.94 -7.16 -3.19
N TYR A 18 8.02 -8.12 -3.33
CA TYR A 18 8.13 -9.49 -2.84
C TYR A 18 7.66 -10.49 -3.91
N ARG A 19 8.18 -11.71 -3.82
CA ARG A 19 7.55 -12.90 -4.40
C ARG A 19 6.64 -13.53 -3.38
N MET A 20 5.45 -13.90 -3.82
CA MET A 20 4.47 -14.59 -3.01
C MET A 20 4.12 -15.91 -3.68
N ARG A 21 4.15 -16.97 -2.88
CA ARG A 21 3.71 -18.31 -3.29
C ARG A 21 2.56 -18.73 -2.42
N PHE A 22 1.54 -19.32 -3.02
CA PHE A 22 0.48 -19.96 -2.28
C PHE A 22 0.82 -21.43 -2.04
N SER A 23 0.37 -21.95 -0.91
CA SER A 23 0.48 -23.36 -0.55
C SER A 23 -0.84 -23.84 0.02
N HIS A 24 -1.02 -25.16 0.07
CA HIS A 24 -2.25 -25.76 0.57
C HIS A 24 -1.90 -26.90 1.51
N ARG A 25 -2.26 -26.76 2.79
CA ARG A 25 -1.83 -27.65 3.87
C ARG A 25 -2.15 -29.11 3.62
N LEU A 26 -3.32 -29.42 3.06
CA LEU A 26 -3.66 -30.81 2.74
C LEU A 26 -2.79 -31.35 1.60
N LEU A 27 -2.49 -30.53 0.59
CA LEU A 27 -1.63 -30.96 -0.52
C LEU A 27 -0.17 -31.11 -0.07
N ASP A 28 0.28 -30.29 0.86
CA ASP A 28 1.61 -30.40 1.45
C ASP A 28 1.73 -31.62 2.38
N SER A 29 0.62 -32.02 3.03
CA SER A 29 0.54 -33.26 3.80
C SER A 29 0.51 -34.52 2.93
N LEU A 30 0.05 -34.41 1.68
CA LEU A 30 0.12 -35.50 0.71
C LEU A 30 1.56 -35.68 0.23
N GLY A 31 2.08 -36.89 0.40
CA GLY A 31 3.38 -37.25 -0.17
C GLY A 31 3.39 -37.09 -1.69
N GLY A 32 4.59 -36.88 -2.26
CA GLY A 32 4.75 -36.65 -3.71
C GLY A 32 4.16 -37.77 -4.58
N VAL A 33 4.23 -39.02 -4.11
CA VAL A 33 3.62 -40.18 -4.79
C VAL A 33 2.09 -40.09 -4.79
N SER A 34 1.47 -39.78 -3.65
CA SER A 34 0.00 -39.66 -3.55
C SER A 34 -0.53 -38.53 -4.43
N ARG A 35 0.17 -37.39 -4.48
CA ARG A 35 -0.14 -36.27 -5.39
C ARG A 35 0.02 -36.66 -6.87
N PHE A 36 1.04 -37.44 -7.19
CA PHE A 36 1.23 -37.97 -8.53
C PHE A 36 0.06 -38.87 -8.93
N VAL A 37 -0.34 -39.82 -8.08
CA VAL A 37 -1.42 -40.73 -8.44
C VAL A 37 -2.76 -40.01 -8.59
N LEU A 38 -3.09 -39.05 -7.72
CA LEU A 38 -4.32 -38.27 -7.88
C LEU A 38 -4.40 -37.57 -9.24
N ARG A 39 -3.29 -36.99 -9.71
CA ARG A 39 -3.21 -36.40 -11.05
C ARG A 39 -3.35 -37.43 -12.15
N ALA A 40 -2.64 -38.55 -12.04
CA ALA A 40 -2.70 -39.57 -13.06
C ALA A 40 -4.12 -40.14 -13.22
N LEU A 41 -4.84 -40.32 -12.10
CA LEU A 41 -6.25 -40.71 -12.12
C LEU A 41 -7.16 -39.63 -12.72
N ALA A 42 -6.90 -38.34 -12.44
CA ALA A 42 -7.62 -37.23 -13.05
C ALA A 42 -7.38 -37.14 -14.57
N ASP A 43 -6.19 -37.52 -15.03
CA ASP A 43 -5.84 -37.64 -16.45
C ASP A 43 -6.40 -38.92 -17.11
N GLY A 44 -7.12 -39.76 -16.35
CA GLY A 44 -7.78 -40.97 -16.84
C GLY A 44 -6.87 -42.20 -16.97
N LEU A 45 -5.69 -42.19 -16.35
CA LEU A 45 -4.77 -43.34 -16.37
C LEU A 45 -5.27 -44.48 -15.48
N ALA A 46 -5.18 -45.70 -16.00
CA ALA A 46 -5.44 -46.92 -15.24
C ALA A 46 -4.29 -47.25 -14.27
N LEU A 47 -4.54 -48.09 -13.26
CA LEU A 47 -3.56 -48.43 -12.22
C LEU A 47 -2.30 -49.11 -12.81
N GLU A 48 -2.48 -49.93 -13.85
CA GLU A 48 -1.39 -50.60 -14.57
C GLU A 48 -0.49 -49.58 -15.26
N GLN A 49 -1.07 -48.57 -15.91
CA GLN A 49 -0.34 -47.50 -16.58
C GLN A 49 0.42 -46.63 -15.57
N ILE A 50 -0.17 -46.39 -14.40
CA ILE A 50 0.49 -45.68 -13.30
C ILE A 50 1.69 -46.47 -12.77
N ALA A 51 1.59 -47.80 -12.67
CA ALA A 51 2.69 -48.67 -12.27
C ALA A 51 3.84 -48.63 -13.28
N GLU A 52 3.53 -48.64 -14.58
CA GLU A 52 4.53 -48.53 -15.64
C GLU A 52 5.28 -47.18 -15.59
N VAL A 53 4.57 -46.07 -15.41
CA VAL A 53 5.17 -44.73 -15.41
C VAL A 53 6.00 -44.47 -14.15
N THR A 54 5.57 -44.97 -13.00
CA THR A 54 6.25 -44.72 -11.72
C THR A 54 7.33 -45.74 -11.38
N ALA A 55 7.39 -46.86 -12.11
CA ALA A 55 8.20 -48.04 -11.78
C ALA A 55 7.99 -48.55 -10.34
N LEU A 56 6.84 -48.22 -9.72
CA LEU A 56 6.50 -48.68 -8.38
C LEU A 56 5.91 -50.09 -8.45
N SER A 57 6.19 -50.90 -7.43
CA SER A 57 5.54 -52.20 -7.32
C SER A 57 4.04 -52.05 -7.08
N HIS A 58 3.26 -53.00 -7.58
CA HIS A 58 1.81 -53.01 -7.42
C HIS A 58 1.39 -52.94 -5.93
N MET A 59 2.15 -53.58 -5.04
CA MET A 59 1.93 -53.53 -3.60
C MET A 59 2.04 -52.10 -3.04
N VAL A 60 3.05 -51.33 -3.48
CA VAL A 60 3.25 -49.94 -3.02
C VAL A 60 2.12 -49.06 -3.54
N LEU A 61 1.69 -49.23 -4.78
CA LEU A 61 0.55 -48.48 -5.33
C LEU A 61 -0.76 -48.80 -4.60
N LEU A 62 -1.02 -50.06 -4.26
CA LEU A 62 -2.21 -50.44 -3.47
C LEU A 62 -2.20 -49.83 -2.06
N GLN A 63 -1.02 -49.75 -1.43
CA GLN A 63 -0.88 -49.06 -0.13
C GLN A 63 -1.19 -47.56 -0.27
N GLN A 64 -0.70 -46.92 -1.33
CA GLN A 64 -1.04 -45.52 -1.62
C GLN A 64 -2.53 -45.34 -1.91
N MET A 65 -3.17 -46.27 -2.63
CA MET A 65 -4.60 -46.19 -2.94
C MET A 65 -5.43 -46.37 -1.68
N THR A 66 -5.06 -47.30 -0.81
CA THR A 66 -5.70 -47.50 0.49
C THR A 66 -5.59 -46.24 1.36
N PHE A 67 -4.45 -45.53 1.32
CA PHE A 67 -4.31 -44.25 2.00
C PHE A 67 -5.26 -43.19 1.41
N LEU A 68 -5.27 -43.02 0.08
CA LEU A 68 -6.15 -42.06 -0.58
C LEU A 68 -7.65 -42.38 -0.37
N GLU A 69 -8.02 -43.65 -0.33
CA GLU A 69 -9.37 -44.14 -0.04
C GLU A 69 -9.79 -43.79 1.39
N ARG A 70 -8.93 -44.03 2.39
CA ARG A 70 -9.18 -43.67 3.80
C ARG A 70 -9.40 -42.17 3.99
N HIS A 71 -8.83 -41.33 3.14
CA HIS A 71 -8.98 -39.88 3.18
C HIS A 71 -10.06 -39.36 2.21
N HIS A 72 -10.85 -40.25 1.59
CA HIS A 72 -11.95 -39.93 0.69
C HIS A 72 -11.54 -39.16 -0.57
N PHE A 73 -10.31 -39.35 -1.06
CA PHE A 73 -9.90 -38.80 -2.36
C PHE A 73 -10.25 -39.73 -3.52
N VAL A 74 -10.30 -41.04 -3.27
CA VAL A 74 -10.65 -42.08 -4.25
C VAL A 74 -11.59 -43.10 -3.63
N SER A 75 -12.28 -43.86 -4.47
CA SER A 75 -13.05 -45.06 -4.09
C SER A 75 -12.50 -46.27 -4.84
N ILE A 76 -12.37 -47.42 -4.16
CA ILE A 76 -11.84 -48.65 -4.75
C ILE A 76 -12.94 -49.71 -4.75
N ALA A 77 -13.44 -50.08 -5.93
CA ALA A 77 -14.30 -51.23 -6.10
C ALA A 77 -13.45 -52.50 -6.24
N ARG A 78 -13.65 -53.47 -5.34
CA ARG A 78 -12.84 -54.69 -5.23
C ARG A 78 -13.53 -55.93 -5.81
N ASP A 79 -14.61 -55.75 -6.57
CA ASP A 79 -15.48 -56.83 -7.03
C ASP A 79 -14.96 -57.57 -8.28
N THR A 80 -13.78 -57.20 -8.80
CA THR A 80 -13.16 -57.78 -10.01
C THR A 80 -11.68 -58.14 -9.80
N ASP A 81 -11.12 -59.01 -10.65
CA ASP A 81 -9.69 -59.43 -10.64
C ASP A 81 -8.71 -58.24 -10.74
N ALA A 82 -9.16 -57.09 -11.25
CA ALA A 82 -8.45 -55.82 -11.21
C ALA A 82 -9.27 -54.79 -10.40
N PRO A 83 -8.67 -54.08 -9.43
CA PRO A 83 -9.36 -53.06 -8.65
C PRO A 83 -9.69 -51.85 -9.52
N VAL A 84 -10.99 -51.48 -9.58
CA VAL A 84 -11.42 -50.26 -10.28
C VAL A 84 -11.32 -49.10 -9.30
N VAL A 85 -10.53 -48.09 -9.67
CA VAL A 85 -10.32 -46.88 -8.85
C VAL A 85 -11.06 -45.71 -9.47
N THR A 86 -11.93 -45.07 -8.69
CA THR A 86 -12.69 -43.88 -9.11
C THR A 86 -12.20 -42.67 -8.32
N LEU A 87 -11.87 -41.58 -9.01
CA LEU A 87 -11.56 -40.30 -8.38
C LEU A 87 -12.84 -39.69 -7.80
N LEU A 88 -12.84 -39.39 -6.49
CA LEU A 88 -13.96 -38.73 -5.83
C LEU A 88 -13.87 -37.22 -6.02
N GLU A 89 -14.98 -36.52 -5.77
CA GLU A 89 -15.07 -35.05 -5.90
C GLU A 89 -13.95 -34.33 -5.13
N ARG A 90 -13.70 -34.72 -3.87
CA ARG A 90 -12.61 -34.17 -3.05
C ARG A 90 -11.24 -34.37 -3.71
N GLY A 91 -11.00 -35.54 -4.32
CA GLY A 91 -9.78 -35.83 -5.05
C GLY A 91 -9.62 -34.95 -6.29
N ALA A 92 -10.69 -34.84 -7.09
CA ALA A 92 -10.73 -33.96 -8.26
C ALA A 92 -10.48 -32.49 -7.88
N ARG A 93 -11.08 -32.04 -6.79
CA ARG A 93 -10.89 -30.69 -6.23
C ARG A 93 -9.44 -30.42 -5.86
N MET A 94 -8.79 -31.35 -5.16
CA MET A 94 -7.37 -31.22 -4.80
C MET A 94 -6.46 -31.16 -6.02
N VAL A 95 -6.76 -31.93 -7.07
CA VAL A 95 -6.01 -31.85 -8.34
C VAL A 95 -6.20 -30.49 -8.99
N ALA A 96 -7.42 -29.96 -9.02
CA ALA A 96 -7.70 -28.63 -9.55
C ALA A 96 -6.95 -27.53 -8.77
N VAL A 97 -6.97 -27.56 -7.43
CA VAL A 97 -6.18 -26.63 -6.59
C VAL A 97 -4.69 -26.75 -6.90
N GLU A 98 -4.15 -27.96 -6.98
CA GLU A 98 -2.74 -28.19 -7.27
C GLU A 98 -2.32 -27.61 -8.63
N GLN A 99 -3.19 -27.67 -9.64
CA GLN A 99 -2.94 -27.11 -10.96
C GLN A 99 -2.74 -25.59 -10.93
N TYR A 100 -3.52 -24.88 -10.10
CA TYR A 100 -3.36 -23.44 -9.90
C TYR A 100 -2.06 -23.12 -9.14
N LEU A 101 -1.79 -23.81 -8.02
CA LEU A 101 -0.59 -23.59 -7.20
C LEU A 101 0.73 -23.74 -7.99
N ARG A 102 0.75 -24.58 -9.03
CA ARG A 102 1.95 -24.77 -9.88
C ARG A 102 2.34 -23.55 -10.69
N GLN A 103 1.42 -22.62 -10.92
CA GLN A 103 1.67 -21.39 -11.68
C GLN A 103 2.35 -20.32 -10.79
N GLY A 104 2.58 -20.63 -9.51
CA GLY A 104 2.54 -19.66 -8.42
C GLY A 104 3.85 -19.08 -7.92
N ASP A 105 4.50 -18.25 -8.73
CA ASP A 105 5.36 -17.17 -8.20
C ASP A 105 4.73 -15.83 -8.59
N HIS A 106 3.96 -15.24 -7.67
CA HIS A 106 3.27 -13.98 -7.88
C HIS A 106 4.11 -12.82 -7.37
N ARG A 107 4.10 -11.68 -8.07
CA ARG A 107 4.73 -10.45 -7.59
C ARG A 107 3.72 -9.62 -6.83
N VAL A 108 4.10 -9.24 -5.62
CA VAL A 108 3.31 -8.36 -4.77
C VAL A 108 4.18 -7.27 -4.17
N TRP A 109 3.53 -6.20 -3.75
CA TRP A 109 4.16 -5.03 -3.18
C TRP A 109 3.53 -4.76 -1.82
N LEU A 110 4.33 -4.80 -0.76
CA LEU A 110 3.90 -4.37 0.57
C LEU A 110 4.38 -2.95 0.81
N ASP A 111 3.56 -2.14 1.47
CA ASP A 111 3.97 -0.77 1.78
C ASP A 111 5.30 -0.74 2.55
N SER A 112 6.02 0.36 2.40
CA SER A 112 7.23 0.64 3.16
C SER A 112 7.20 1.99 3.88
N PHE A 113 6.04 2.64 3.96
CA PHE A 113 5.85 3.96 4.57
C PHE A 113 5.04 3.95 5.88
N THR A 114 4.12 3.01 6.09
CA THR A 114 3.27 3.01 7.30
C THR A 114 4.12 2.74 8.54
N VAL A 115 3.99 3.56 9.57
CA VAL A 115 4.83 3.49 10.79
C VAL A 115 4.26 2.50 11.81
N ASP A 116 2.94 2.31 11.83
CA ASP A 116 2.28 1.33 12.70
C ASP A 116 2.52 -0.10 12.19
N ARG A 117 2.95 -0.99 13.10
CA ARG A 117 3.13 -2.42 12.83
C ARG A 117 1.84 -3.15 12.49
N ASN A 118 0.68 -2.58 12.81
CA ASN A 118 -0.63 -3.14 12.50
C ASN A 118 -1.25 -2.57 11.22
N ALA A 119 -0.67 -1.52 10.67
CA ALA A 119 -1.09 -0.94 9.40
C ALA A 119 -0.29 -1.57 8.27
N ALA A 120 -0.96 -2.03 7.21
CA ALA A 120 -0.33 -2.49 5.99
C ALA A 120 -1.23 -2.27 4.78
N HIS A 121 -0.61 -1.95 3.65
CA HIS A 121 -1.21 -1.99 2.33
C HIS A 121 -0.46 -3.01 1.47
N LEU A 122 -1.23 -3.86 0.79
CA LEU A 122 -0.74 -4.79 -0.22
C LEU A 122 -1.23 -4.31 -1.58
N LEU A 123 -0.31 -4.19 -2.52
CA LEU A 123 -0.57 -3.82 -3.89
C LEU A 123 -0.16 -4.98 -4.79
N VAL A 124 -0.99 -5.25 -5.78
CA VAL A 124 -0.74 -6.16 -6.89
C VAL A 124 -1.08 -5.42 -8.17
N THR A 125 -0.18 -5.46 -9.15
CA THR A 125 -0.45 -4.86 -10.45
C THR A 125 0.05 -5.77 -11.58
N PRO A 126 -0.78 -5.97 -12.62
CA PRO A 126 -0.35 -6.69 -13.82
C PRO A 126 0.57 -5.83 -14.71
N ASP A 127 0.54 -4.50 -14.56
CA ASP A 127 1.42 -3.55 -15.25
C ASP A 127 2.40 -2.90 -14.27
N PRO A 128 3.63 -3.42 -14.16
CA PRO A 128 4.67 -2.82 -13.34
C PRO A 128 5.10 -1.40 -13.77
N GLY A 129 4.64 -0.89 -14.93
CA GLY A 129 4.84 0.48 -15.40
C GLY A 129 3.96 1.51 -14.70
N SER A 130 2.87 1.08 -14.06
CA SER A 130 2.01 1.93 -13.20
C SER A 130 2.74 2.47 -11.97
N LEU A 131 3.83 1.80 -11.56
CA LEU A 131 4.69 2.20 -10.44
C LEU A 131 5.89 3.04 -10.93
N ILE A 132 6.18 4.11 -10.20
CA ILE A 132 7.36 4.94 -10.45
C ILE A 132 8.57 4.28 -9.78
N ARG A 133 9.60 3.95 -10.57
CA ARG A 133 10.83 3.32 -10.07
C ARG A 133 11.94 4.34 -9.93
N ILE A 134 12.53 4.41 -8.74
CA ILE A 134 13.61 5.33 -8.44
C ILE A 134 14.83 4.52 -7.94
N PRO A 135 16.04 4.73 -8.48
CA PRO A 135 17.24 4.06 -7.99
C PRO A 135 17.51 4.30 -6.51
N LEU A 136 17.99 3.27 -5.79
CA LEU A 136 18.39 3.42 -4.40
C LEU A 136 19.55 4.42 -4.28
N GLY A 137 19.48 5.32 -3.30
CA GLY A 137 20.46 6.38 -3.12
C GLY A 137 20.25 7.62 -4.01
N ASP A 138 19.26 7.60 -4.90
CA ASP A 138 18.86 8.80 -5.64
C ASP A 138 18.15 9.79 -4.70
N SER A 139 18.97 10.67 -4.13
CA SER A 139 18.55 11.80 -3.30
C SER A 139 18.18 13.03 -4.11
N ARG A 140 18.17 12.96 -5.46
CA ARG A 140 17.71 14.07 -6.29
C ARG A 140 16.24 14.33 -5.98
N ARG A 141 16.04 15.31 -5.11
CA ARG A 141 14.84 16.14 -5.05
C ARG A 141 14.86 17.00 -6.32
N ASP A 142 14.80 16.35 -7.49
CA ASP A 142 14.61 17.07 -8.74
C ASP A 142 13.37 17.94 -8.57
N ALA A 143 13.38 19.12 -9.21
CA ALA A 143 12.36 20.17 -9.10
C ALA A 143 10.94 19.78 -9.57
N ARG A 144 10.63 18.48 -9.57
CA ARG A 144 9.32 17.92 -9.84
C ARG A 144 8.38 18.20 -8.65
N PRO A 145 7.07 18.38 -8.90
CA PRO A 145 6.06 18.60 -7.87
C PRO A 145 5.76 17.34 -7.02
N GLU A 146 6.57 16.30 -7.13
CA GLU A 146 6.35 14.99 -6.52
C GLU A 146 6.98 14.92 -5.13
N VAL A 147 6.19 14.53 -4.13
CA VAL A 147 6.63 14.36 -2.74
C VAL A 147 6.90 12.89 -2.49
N ARG A 148 8.19 12.52 -2.45
CA ARG A 148 8.61 11.17 -2.06
C ARG A 148 8.39 10.98 -0.57
N LEU A 149 7.46 10.09 -0.19
CA LEU A 149 7.37 9.69 1.21
C LEU A 149 8.61 8.87 1.59
N PRO A 150 9.10 9.04 2.83
CA PRO A 150 10.27 8.31 3.29
C PRO A 150 9.94 6.82 3.40
N VAL A 151 10.90 6.00 3.01
CA VAL A 151 10.92 4.59 3.38
C VAL A 151 11.17 4.51 4.90
N ARG A 152 10.45 3.64 5.61
CA ARG A 152 10.67 3.38 7.03
C ARG A 152 12.15 3.18 7.32
N ARG A 153 12.67 3.92 8.31
CA ARG A 153 14.09 3.90 8.72
C ARG A 153 14.57 2.52 9.17
N TYR A 154 13.70 1.78 9.86
CA TYR A 154 13.94 0.39 10.23
C TYR A 154 13.05 -0.46 9.34
N GLN A 155 13.61 -1.01 8.27
CA GLN A 155 12.91 -2.02 7.50
C GLN A 155 12.56 -3.18 8.44
N TYR A 156 11.31 -3.61 8.36
CA TYR A 156 10.87 -4.79 9.07
C TYR A 156 11.66 -5.99 8.56
N HIS A 157 12.06 -6.88 9.47
CA HIS A 157 12.60 -8.16 9.03
C HIS A 157 11.51 -8.90 8.25
N LEU A 158 11.90 -9.81 7.35
CA LEU A 158 10.92 -10.59 6.56
C LEU A 158 9.83 -11.21 7.43
N PHE A 159 10.18 -11.66 8.64
CA PHE A 159 9.24 -12.19 9.64
C PHE A 159 8.15 -11.18 10.05
N ASP A 160 8.51 -9.91 10.26
CA ASP A 160 7.58 -8.85 10.64
C ASP A 160 6.64 -8.52 9.46
N ASP A 161 7.15 -8.47 8.23
CA ASP A 161 6.32 -8.22 7.03
C ASP A 161 5.39 -9.40 6.71
N VAL A 162 5.83 -10.65 6.91
CA VAL A 162 4.96 -11.84 6.87
C VAL A 162 3.86 -11.73 7.92
N SER A 163 4.19 -11.31 9.14
CA SER A 163 3.20 -11.12 10.21
C SER A 163 2.19 -10.00 9.93
N ARG A 164 2.59 -8.98 9.17
CA ARG A 164 1.71 -7.90 8.70
C ARG A 164 0.81 -8.38 7.57
N LEU A 165 1.35 -9.12 6.62
CA LEU A 165 0.61 -9.74 5.54
C LEU A 165 -0.48 -10.68 6.08
N HIS A 166 -0.15 -11.56 7.04
CA HIS A 166 -1.14 -12.44 7.66
C HIS A 166 -2.25 -11.70 8.40
N ARG A 167 -1.96 -10.55 9.02
CA ARG A 167 -2.99 -9.71 9.65
C ARG A 167 -3.84 -8.97 8.63
N LEU A 168 -3.27 -8.63 7.47
CA LEU A 168 -3.95 -7.95 6.39
C LEU A 168 -4.89 -8.90 5.62
N LEU A 169 -4.42 -10.13 5.37
CA LEU A 169 -5.14 -11.17 4.63
C LEU A 169 -5.96 -12.04 5.58
N ASP A 170 -7.14 -11.54 5.96
CA ASP A 170 -8.20 -12.42 6.45
C ASP A 170 -8.67 -13.38 5.34
N GLN A 171 -9.51 -14.35 5.69
CA GLN A 171 -9.97 -15.39 4.75
C GLN A 171 -10.62 -14.79 3.49
N ASN A 172 -11.43 -13.74 3.64
CA ASN A 172 -12.11 -13.10 2.51
C ASN A 172 -11.10 -12.41 1.59
N LYS A 173 -10.19 -11.61 2.17
CA LYS A 173 -9.14 -10.91 1.42
C LYS A 173 -8.15 -11.86 0.76
N LEU A 174 -7.86 -13.00 1.39
CA LEU A 174 -7.06 -14.05 0.79
C LEU A 174 -7.78 -14.66 -0.42
N ALA A 175 -9.07 -14.99 -0.30
CA ALA A 175 -9.86 -15.48 -1.42
C ALA A 175 -9.92 -14.45 -2.58
N ASP A 176 -10.12 -13.17 -2.26
CA ASP A 176 -10.10 -12.07 -3.24
C ASP A 176 -8.75 -11.97 -3.97
N LEU A 177 -7.65 -12.00 -3.21
CA LEU A 177 -6.29 -11.93 -3.74
C LEU A 177 -5.98 -13.11 -4.66
N ILE A 178 -6.36 -14.33 -4.26
CA ILE A 178 -6.12 -15.52 -5.09
C ILE A 178 -7.04 -15.48 -6.32
N GLY A 179 -8.31 -15.08 -6.17
CA GLY A 179 -9.23 -14.87 -7.28
C GLY A 179 -8.73 -13.84 -8.31
N HIS A 180 -8.00 -12.82 -7.86
CA HIS A 180 -7.33 -11.86 -8.73
C HIS A 180 -6.22 -12.52 -9.57
N PHE A 181 -5.44 -13.44 -9.01
CA PHE A 181 -4.40 -14.15 -9.76
C PHE A 181 -4.94 -15.24 -10.68
N TRP A 182 -6.02 -15.90 -10.28
CA TRP A 182 -6.62 -17.01 -11.01
C TRP A 182 -8.12 -16.76 -11.23
N SER A 183 -8.42 -16.00 -12.29
CA SER A 183 -9.79 -15.72 -12.71
C SER A 183 -10.54 -17.03 -12.99
N GLY A 184 -11.67 -17.24 -12.32
CA GLY A 184 -12.48 -18.48 -12.44
C GLY A 184 -12.18 -19.55 -11.40
N ALA A 185 -11.16 -19.37 -10.54
CA ALA A 185 -10.89 -20.27 -9.43
C ALA A 185 -11.59 -19.85 -8.12
N GLN A 186 -12.31 -18.72 -8.11
CA GLN A 186 -12.87 -18.11 -6.90
C GLN A 186 -13.72 -19.06 -6.06
N GLU A 187 -14.64 -19.81 -6.68
CA GLU A 187 -15.50 -20.77 -5.98
C GLU A 187 -14.67 -21.89 -5.33
N LEU A 188 -13.79 -22.51 -6.14
CA LEU A 188 -12.86 -23.55 -5.68
C LEU A 188 -11.97 -23.09 -4.52
N ILE A 189 -11.42 -21.87 -4.62
CA ILE A 189 -10.55 -21.31 -3.59
C ILE A 189 -11.34 -20.96 -2.34
N SER A 190 -12.53 -20.39 -2.48
CA SER A 190 -13.38 -20.03 -1.34
C SER A 190 -13.71 -21.25 -0.49
N GLU A 191 -13.94 -22.40 -1.11
CA GLU A 191 -14.18 -23.67 -0.40
C GLU A 191 -12.94 -24.22 0.32
N GLU A 192 -11.75 -23.90 -0.16
CA GLU A 192 -10.49 -24.46 0.36
C GLU A 192 -9.63 -23.42 1.10
N VAL A 193 -10.12 -22.18 1.28
CA VAL A 193 -9.35 -21.04 1.81
C VAL A 193 -8.79 -21.30 3.21
N ASP A 194 -9.50 -22.09 4.03
CA ASP A 194 -9.08 -22.48 5.38
C ASP A 194 -7.78 -23.31 5.40
N TYR A 195 -7.48 -23.97 4.28
CA TYR A 195 -6.27 -24.78 4.09
C TYR A 195 -5.20 -24.06 3.27
N MET A 196 -5.49 -22.87 2.75
CA MET A 196 -4.56 -22.07 1.99
C MET A 196 -3.65 -21.28 2.91
N ASP A 197 -2.36 -21.26 2.57
CA ASP A 197 -1.36 -20.38 3.17
C ASP A 197 -0.62 -19.62 2.08
N CYS A 198 0.12 -18.59 2.48
CA CYS A 198 1.04 -17.90 1.59
C CYS A 198 2.43 -17.77 2.22
N VAL A 199 3.45 -17.84 1.37
CA VAL A 199 4.85 -17.65 1.74
C VAL A 199 5.38 -16.46 0.97
N LEU A 200 6.03 -15.55 1.70
CA LEU A 200 6.62 -14.34 1.15
C LEU A 200 8.14 -14.47 1.09
N ALA A 201 8.74 -14.12 -0.04
CA ALA A 201 10.18 -14.02 -0.23
C ALA A 201 10.52 -12.62 -0.73
N GLN A 202 11.41 -11.92 -0.02
CA GLN A 202 11.85 -10.58 -0.41
C GLN A 202 12.67 -10.64 -1.70
N GLU A 203 12.36 -9.76 -2.64
CA GLU A 203 13.22 -9.56 -3.81
C GLU A 203 14.26 -8.48 -3.52
N THR A 204 15.54 -8.80 -3.77
CA THR A 204 16.61 -7.80 -3.76
C THR A 204 16.45 -6.90 -4.98
N MET A 205 16.48 -5.59 -4.76
CA MET A 205 16.22 -4.58 -5.78
C MET A 205 17.26 -3.47 -5.70
N ASP A 206 17.69 -2.98 -6.87
CA ASP A 206 18.52 -1.77 -6.97
C ASP A 206 17.68 -0.48 -7.04
N THR A 207 16.34 -0.64 -7.06
CA THR A 207 15.35 0.43 -7.17
C THR A 207 14.30 0.32 -6.07
N GLN A 208 13.72 1.45 -5.68
CA GLN A 208 12.52 1.54 -4.88
C GLN A 208 11.32 1.82 -5.79
N ASP A 209 10.27 1.00 -5.66
CA ASP A 209 9.02 1.20 -6.39
C ASP A 209 8.11 2.13 -5.57
N TYR A 210 7.42 3.04 -6.26
CA TYR A 210 6.50 4.01 -5.67
C TYR A 210 5.14 3.98 -6.36
N TYR A 211 4.09 3.96 -5.57
CA TYR A 211 2.73 4.16 -6.04
C TYR A 211 2.40 5.67 -6.05
N PRO A 212 2.10 6.27 -7.21
CA PRO A 212 1.75 7.68 -7.29
C PRO A 212 0.32 7.92 -6.84
N LEU A 213 0.15 8.83 -5.87
CA LEU A 213 -1.14 9.26 -5.36
C LEU A 213 -1.31 10.76 -5.57
N ARG A 214 -2.41 11.19 -6.18
CA ARG A 214 -2.76 12.61 -6.30
C ARG A 214 -3.77 12.98 -5.22
N LEU A 215 -3.52 14.09 -4.53
CA LEU A 215 -4.45 14.64 -3.53
C LEU A 215 -4.50 16.16 -3.64
N SER A 216 -5.56 16.76 -3.12
CA SER A 216 -5.61 18.20 -2.93
C SER A 216 -4.77 18.63 -1.73
N ALA A 217 -4.08 19.75 -1.83
CA ALA A 217 -3.35 20.37 -0.73
C ALA A 217 -4.26 20.69 0.47
N GLY A 218 -5.56 20.92 0.22
CA GLY A 218 -6.56 21.10 1.28
C GLY A 218 -6.88 19.84 2.09
N GLU A 219 -6.46 18.66 1.65
CA GLU A 219 -6.62 17.40 2.39
C GLU A 219 -5.49 17.17 3.43
N LEU A 220 -4.48 18.05 3.45
CA LEU A 220 -3.45 18.06 4.49
C LEU A 220 -4.01 18.62 5.79
N LEU A 221 -3.94 17.82 6.85
CA LEU A 221 -4.43 18.16 8.18
C LEU A 221 -3.29 18.66 9.08
N ASP A 222 -3.59 19.59 9.98
CA ASP A 222 -2.66 19.95 11.05
C ASP A 222 -2.47 18.79 12.02
N ILE A 223 -1.22 18.54 12.41
CA ILE A 223 -0.94 17.54 13.44
C ILE A 223 -1.44 18.00 14.81
N ALA A 224 -1.41 19.31 15.10
CA ALA A 224 -1.92 19.82 16.38
C ALA A 224 -3.41 19.48 16.56
N ASP A 225 -4.19 19.52 15.48
CA ASP A 225 -5.63 19.23 15.49
C ASP A 225 -5.94 17.73 15.61
N THR A 226 -5.01 16.87 15.19
CA THR A 226 -5.17 15.39 15.22
C THR A 226 -4.57 14.75 16.46
N ALA A 227 -3.56 15.36 17.08
CA ALA A 227 -2.87 14.86 18.28
C ALA A 227 -3.76 14.81 19.53
N ALA A 228 -4.88 15.54 19.55
CA ALA A 228 -5.86 15.49 20.63
C ALA A 228 -6.49 14.09 20.85
N ALA A 229 -6.33 13.16 19.90
CA ALA A 229 -6.96 11.83 19.92
C ALA A 229 -6.06 10.67 20.41
N GLY A 230 -4.83 10.92 20.88
CA GLY A 230 -3.98 9.90 21.53
C GLY A 230 -3.55 8.70 20.66
N LYS A 231 -3.93 8.65 19.38
CA LYS A 231 -3.51 7.62 18.42
C LYS A 231 -2.19 8.05 17.77
N LYS A 232 -1.17 7.21 17.88
CA LYS A 232 0.08 7.38 17.12
C LYS A 232 -0.26 7.47 15.62
N ALA A 233 0.28 8.48 14.94
CA ALA A 233 0.13 8.61 13.49
C ALA A 233 0.73 7.36 12.81
N ALA A 234 -0.09 6.64 12.05
CA ALA A 234 0.36 5.47 11.28
C ALA A 234 1.05 5.86 9.97
N LEU A 235 1.06 7.15 9.61
CA LEU A 235 1.67 7.70 8.40
C LEU A 235 2.90 8.55 8.73
N PRO A 236 3.87 8.67 7.80
CA PRO A 236 5.02 9.54 7.98
C PRO A 236 4.60 11.02 8.00
N LEU A 237 5.42 11.83 8.68
CA LEU A 237 5.20 13.27 8.81
C LEU A 237 5.45 14.00 7.48
N LEU A 238 4.55 14.92 7.13
CA LEU A 238 4.76 15.87 6.05
C LEU A 238 5.15 17.24 6.61
N LEU A 239 6.12 17.88 5.98
CA LEU A 239 6.45 19.28 6.23
C LEU A 239 5.99 20.13 5.06
N VAL A 240 5.16 21.10 5.38
CA VAL A 240 4.72 22.10 4.43
C VAL A 240 5.52 23.39 4.67
N PRO A 241 6.18 23.96 3.64
CA PRO A 241 6.94 25.19 3.80
C PRO A 241 6.03 26.36 4.15
N VAL A 242 6.44 27.13 5.15
CA VAL A 242 5.74 28.32 5.64
C VAL A 242 6.71 29.50 5.57
N LEU A 243 6.22 30.62 5.04
CA LEU A 243 6.91 31.90 5.09
C LEU A 243 6.44 32.64 6.34
N GLU A 244 7.38 32.92 7.23
CA GLU A 244 7.18 33.81 8.37
C GLU A 244 7.60 35.22 7.95
N VAL A 245 6.67 36.16 8.08
CA VAL A 245 6.88 37.58 7.76
C VAL A 245 6.73 38.37 9.05
N THR A 246 7.84 38.94 9.53
CA THR A 246 7.84 39.77 10.75
C THR A 246 8.11 41.23 10.40
N LEU A 247 7.18 42.08 10.80
CA LEU A 247 7.22 43.54 10.67
C LEU A 247 7.58 44.16 12.01
N LYS A 248 8.72 44.84 12.06
CA LYS A 248 9.17 45.58 13.24
C LYS A 248 9.09 47.07 12.96
N PHE A 249 8.35 47.77 13.82
CA PHE A 249 8.20 49.21 13.75
C PHE A 249 9.31 49.89 14.55
N GLY A 250 9.82 51.00 14.02
CA GLY A 250 10.79 51.87 14.68
C GLY A 250 10.38 53.33 14.53
N ARG A 251 11.07 54.22 15.25
CA ARG A 251 10.92 55.67 15.03
C ARG A 251 11.62 56.02 13.72
N ALA A 252 10.97 56.81 12.86
CA ALA A 252 11.59 57.34 11.67
C ALA A 252 12.73 58.30 12.05
N GLU A 253 13.88 58.15 11.38
CA GLU A 253 15.05 58.99 11.63
C GLU A 253 14.72 60.47 11.34
N GLY A 254 15.15 61.37 12.22
CA GLY A 254 14.90 62.80 12.09
C GLY A 254 13.46 63.26 12.39
N PHE A 255 12.55 62.37 12.81
CA PHE A 255 11.18 62.79 13.11
C PHE A 255 11.11 63.60 14.43
N PRO A 256 10.53 64.82 14.44
CA PRO A 256 10.73 65.78 15.53
C PRO A 256 9.91 65.51 16.79
N TRP A 257 8.81 64.74 16.70
CA TRP A 257 7.93 64.46 17.83
C TRP A 257 8.12 63.03 18.38
N PRO A 258 7.83 62.78 19.67
CA PRO A 258 7.76 61.43 20.21
C PRO A 258 6.57 60.68 19.58
N VAL A 259 6.80 59.46 19.13
CA VAL A 259 5.77 58.59 18.50
C VAL A 259 5.73 57.27 19.25
N ALA A 260 4.52 56.80 19.58
CA ALA A 260 4.34 55.48 20.17
C ALA A 260 4.65 54.40 19.13
N VAL A 261 5.62 53.54 19.42
CA VAL A 261 6.02 52.44 18.53
C VAL A 261 5.12 51.23 18.80
N PRO A 262 4.34 50.74 17.81
CA PRO A 262 3.53 49.53 17.98
C PRO A 262 4.39 48.29 18.21
N ALA A 263 3.81 47.25 18.81
CA ALA A 263 4.44 45.94 18.89
C ALA A 263 4.72 45.36 17.49
N ALA A 264 5.77 44.53 17.39
CA ALA A 264 6.06 43.80 16.17
C ALA A 264 4.88 42.89 15.80
N ARG A 265 4.63 42.75 14.50
CA ARG A 265 3.58 41.87 13.96
C ARG A 265 4.24 40.75 13.17
N THR A 266 3.80 39.53 13.40
CA THR A 266 4.27 38.36 12.65
C THR A 266 3.07 37.69 12.00
N SER A 267 3.20 37.39 10.71
CA SER A 267 2.22 36.68 9.90
C SER A 267 2.87 35.45 9.30
N TYR A 268 2.08 34.39 9.14
CA TYR A 268 2.55 33.11 8.61
C TYR A 268 1.74 32.74 7.38
N LEU A 269 2.44 32.37 6.32
CA LEU A 269 1.84 32.04 5.04
C LEU A 269 2.28 30.63 4.63
N GLU A 270 1.32 29.74 4.45
CA GLU A 270 1.57 28.40 3.92
C GLU A 270 1.90 28.48 2.43
N LEU A 271 3.07 28.04 2.01
CA LEU A 271 3.53 28.22 0.62
C LEU A 271 2.98 27.18 -0.37
N VAL A 272 2.21 26.20 0.11
CA VAL A 272 1.57 25.19 -0.75
C VAL A 272 0.17 25.66 -1.16
N THR A 273 -0.68 26.03 -0.19
CA THR A 273 -2.04 26.54 -0.46
C THR A 273 -2.09 28.07 -0.58
N GLN A 274 -0.99 28.77 -0.30
CA GLN A 274 -0.91 30.23 -0.22
C GLN A 274 -1.85 30.86 0.82
N ARG A 275 -2.32 30.08 1.79
CA ARG A 275 -3.23 30.54 2.85
C ARG A 275 -2.47 31.13 4.03
N SER A 276 -3.05 32.17 4.63
CA SER A 276 -2.60 32.71 5.91
C SER A 276 -2.90 31.71 7.05
N LEU A 277 -1.95 31.52 7.95
CA LEU A 277 -2.07 30.63 9.11
C LEU A 277 -2.23 31.50 10.38
N PRO A 278 -3.46 31.78 10.84
CA PRO A 278 -3.70 32.71 11.95
C PRO A 278 -3.22 32.17 13.30
N HIS A 279 -3.17 30.85 13.48
CA HIS A 279 -2.75 30.19 14.72
C HIS A 279 -1.59 29.22 14.42
N PHE A 280 -0.41 29.77 14.12
CA PHE A 280 0.77 28.96 13.86
C PHE A 280 1.77 29.05 15.00
N ILE A 281 2.10 27.89 15.57
CA ILE A 281 3.19 27.74 16.52
C ILE A 281 4.32 27.03 15.77
N SER A 282 5.41 27.77 15.51
CA SER A 282 6.60 27.18 14.90
C SER A 282 7.17 26.12 15.82
N ASP A 283 7.01 24.87 15.42
CA ASP A 283 7.68 23.74 16.04
C ASP A 283 9.12 23.72 15.49
N ARG A 284 9.97 24.61 16.04
CA ARG A 284 11.37 24.84 15.65
C ARG A 284 12.26 23.58 15.63
N GLN A 285 11.70 22.41 15.95
CA GLN A 285 12.35 21.12 16.07
C GLN A 285 12.38 20.27 14.78
N ALA A 286 11.59 20.58 13.75
CA ALA A 286 11.62 19.77 12.53
C ALA A 286 12.81 20.12 11.63
N ASP A 287 13.91 19.38 11.75
CA ASP A 287 14.98 19.40 10.75
C ASP A 287 14.46 18.77 9.44
N PRO A 288 14.36 19.52 8.32
CA PRO A 288 13.92 18.98 7.03
C PRO A 288 14.88 17.95 6.42
N ALA A 289 16.05 17.75 7.04
CA ALA A 289 17.00 16.69 6.72
C ALA A 289 16.73 15.37 7.47
N ALA A 290 15.74 15.33 8.37
CA ALA A 290 15.37 14.10 9.06
C ALA A 290 14.89 13.03 8.04
N PRO A 291 15.33 11.77 8.17
CA PRO A 291 15.08 10.72 7.18
C PRO A 291 13.63 10.22 7.15
N ASP A 292 12.83 10.52 8.16
CA ASP A 292 11.44 10.11 8.36
C ASP A 292 10.43 11.21 7.99
N VAL A 293 10.90 12.25 7.29
CA VAL A 293 10.11 13.43 6.98
C VAL A 293 10.14 13.74 5.49
N ALA A 294 8.97 13.97 4.90
CA ALA A 294 8.84 14.42 3.53
C ALA A 294 8.45 15.89 3.47
N VAL A 295 9.13 16.66 2.61
CA VAL A 295 8.86 18.10 2.44
C VAL A 295 8.04 18.31 1.18
N VAL A 296 6.87 18.94 1.32
CA VAL A 296 6.02 19.32 0.20
C VAL A 296 6.65 20.51 -0.53
N PRO A 297 6.78 20.48 -1.87
CA PRO A 297 7.29 21.61 -2.63
C PRO A 297 6.35 22.81 -2.48
N ALA A 298 6.90 24.02 -2.38
CA ALA A 298 6.10 25.23 -2.43
C ALA A 298 5.41 25.34 -3.81
N ALA A 299 4.14 25.75 -3.81
CA ALA A 299 3.44 26.07 -5.04
C ALA A 299 3.88 27.46 -5.51
N ILE A 300 4.41 27.54 -6.73
CA ILE A 300 4.60 28.82 -7.41
C ILE A 300 3.22 29.21 -7.96
N GLY A 301 2.35 29.75 -7.11
CA GLY A 301 1.08 30.29 -7.58
C GLY A 301 1.30 31.51 -8.46
N THR A 302 0.35 31.74 -9.35
CA THR A 302 0.31 32.92 -10.23
C THR A 302 -0.18 34.18 -9.51
N HIS A 303 -0.70 34.04 -8.30
CA HIS A 303 -1.23 35.13 -7.50
C HIS A 303 -0.30 35.49 -6.35
N PRO A 304 -0.10 36.79 -6.07
CA PRO A 304 0.65 37.23 -4.91
C PRO A 304 -0.10 36.76 -3.65
N PRO A 305 0.61 36.32 -2.61
CA PRO A 305 -0.04 35.91 -1.38
C PRO A 305 -0.78 37.07 -0.73
N GLU A 306 -1.92 36.77 -0.11
CA GLU A 306 -2.71 37.74 0.65
C GLU A 306 -1.99 38.11 1.95
N LEU A 307 -1.02 39.02 1.85
CA LEU A 307 -0.44 39.69 3.00
C LEU A 307 -1.34 40.85 3.40
N THR A 308 -1.58 41.01 4.70
CA THR A 308 -2.37 42.14 5.20
C THR A 308 -1.64 43.45 4.90
N ASP A 309 -2.29 44.37 4.20
CA ASP A 309 -1.74 45.69 3.93
C ASP A 309 -1.30 46.37 5.24
N THR A 310 -0.04 46.77 5.28
CA THR A 310 0.53 47.45 6.44
C THR A 310 0.60 48.94 6.19
N ILE A 311 -0.30 49.67 6.83
CA ILE A 311 -0.26 51.14 6.87
C ILE A 311 0.81 51.55 7.89
N VAL A 312 1.82 52.29 7.45
CA VAL A 312 2.87 52.85 8.32
C VAL A 312 2.50 54.31 8.63
N PRO A 313 2.15 54.65 9.89
CA PRO A 313 1.86 56.03 10.28
C PRO A 313 3.06 56.97 10.09
N ALA A 314 2.79 58.26 9.92
CA ALA A 314 3.83 59.28 9.85
C ALA A 314 4.71 59.28 11.11
N GLY A 315 6.03 59.35 10.92
CA GLY A 315 7.00 59.33 12.02
C GLY A 315 7.44 57.94 12.48
N LEU A 316 6.93 56.88 11.85
CA LEU A 316 7.40 55.51 12.03
C LEU A 316 8.13 55.02 10.79
N SER A 317 9.10 54.14 10.99
CA SER A 317 9.72 53.31 9.97
C SER A 317 9.31 51.85 10.19
N VAL A 318 9.28 51.06 9.12
CA VAL A 318 9.02 49.63 9.20
C VAL A 318 10.21 48.87 8.61
N THR A 319 10.62 47.81 9.30
CA THR A 319 11.57 46.84 8.78
C THR A 319 10.85 45.51 8.63
N CYS A 320 10.93 44.94 7.43
CA CYS A 320 10.37 43.64 7.11
C CYS A 320 11.49 42.60 7.15
N THR A 321 11.27 41.52 7.90
CA THR A 321 12.16 40.36 7.97
C THR A 321 11.37 39.13 7.60
N THR A 322 11.96 38.29 6.74
CA THR A 322 11.33 37.05 6.28
C THR A 322 12.19 35.86 6.67
N SER A 323 11.57 34.84 7.25
CA SER A 323 12.20 33.55 7.55
C SER A 323 11.38 32.42 6.95
N ARG A 324 12.06 31.34 6.57
CA ARG A 324 11.40 30.10 6.16
C ARG A 324 11.31 29.16 7.36
N THR A 325 10.12 28.64 7.61
CA THR A 325 9.83 27.61 8.61
C THR A 325 8.99 26.51 7.96
N TYR A 326 8.57 25.51 8.73
CA TYR A 326 7.74 24.41 8.26
C TYR A 326 6.56 24.16 9.20
N ALA A 327 5.39 23.90 8.63
CA ALA A 327 4.24 23.35 9.32
C ALA A 327 4.24 21.83 9.24
N ARG A 328 3.89 21.19 10.35
CA ARG A 328 3.74 19.74 10.45
C ARG A 328 2.34 19.35 10.01
N ARG A 329 2.24 18.59 8.91
CA ARG A 329 0.98 18.10 8.35
C ARG A 329 0.95 16.58 8.32
N THR A 330 -0.26 16.04 8.32
CA THR A 330 -0.54 14.63 8.08
C THR A 330 -1.71 14.50 7.10
N ILE A 331 -1.98 13.28 6.64
CA ILE A 331 -3.18 12.96 5.87
C ILE A 331 -4.05 12.05 6.73
N ASP A 332 -5.37 12.18 6.61
CA ASP A 332 -6.27 11.21 7.23
C ASP A 332 -6.05 9.82 6.58
N HIS A 333 -5.87 8.81 7.42
CA HIS A 333 -5.51 7.48 6.93
C HIS A 333 -6.63 6.84 6.10
N ARG A 334 -7.91 7.11 6.40
CA ARG A 334 -9.02 6.58 5.60
C ARG A 334 -9.12 7.31 4.27
N ALA A 335 -8.95 8.63 4.28
CA ALA A 335 -8.88 9.41 3.05
C ALA A 335 -7.75 8.92 2.13
N LEU A 336 -6.55 8.67 2.69
CA LEU A 336 -5.43 8.09 1.94
C LEU A 336 -5.82 6.74 1.31
N THR A 337 -6.37 5.82 2.10
CA THR A 337 -6.78 4.50 1.62
C THR A 337 -7.79 4.61 0.48
N ARG A 338 -8.83 5.45 0.63
CA ARG A 338 -9.82 5.67 -0.42
C ARG A 338 -9.18 6.18 -1.71
N LEU A 339 -8.34 7.20 -1.62
CA LEU A 339 -7.64 7.75 -2.79
C LEU A 339 -6.72 6.70 -3.44
N MET A 340 -6.11 5.81 -2.65
CA MET A 340 -5.27 4.74 -3.21
C MET A 340 -6.10 3.73 -4.03
N HIS A 341 -7.33 3.45 -3.61
CA HIS A 341 -8.27 2.55 -4.31
C HIS A 341 -8.94 3.19 -5.53
N GLU A 342 -8.94 4.51 -5.65
CA GLU A 342 -9.42 5.20 -6.86
C GLU A 342 -8.50 4.98 -8.09
N GLY A 343 -7.28 4.45 -7.89
CA GLY A 343 -6.38 4.10 -8.99
C GLY A 343 -6.82 2.84 -9.72
N ALA A 344 -7.20 2.98 -10.99
CA ALA A 344 -7.83 1.92 -11.79
C ALA A 344 -6.91 0.72 -12.13
N ASP A 345 -5.59 0.89 -12.07
CA ASP A 345 -4.62 -0.07 -12.65
C ASP A 345 -3.97 -1.01 -11.61
N VAL A 346 -4.45 -1.00 -10.36
CA VAL A 346 -3.88 -1.78 -9.27
C VAL A 346 -4.95 -2.48 -8.46
N PHE A 347 -4.68 -3.71 -8.05
CA PHE A 347 -5.44 -4.40 -7.02
C PHE A 347 -4.80 -4.08 -5.67
N LEU A 348 -5.58 -3.47 -4.78
CA LEU A 348 -5.11 -3.00 -3.49
C LEU A 348 -5.91 -3.65 -2.36
N ILE A 349 -5.22 -4.11 -1.31
CA ILE A 349 -5.83 -4.53 -0.05
C ILE A 349 -5.25 -3.67 1.05
N SER A 350 -6.12 -3.05 1.85
CA SER A 350 -5.72 -2.15 2.93
C SER A 350 -6.30 -2.58 4.28
N PHE A 351 -5.56 -2.40 5.37
CA PHE A 351 -5.98 -2.86 6.70
C PHE A 351 -7.25 -2.17 7.23
N ASN A 352 -7.51 -0.93 6.80
CA ASN A 352 -8.64 -0.12 7.22
C ASN A 352 -9.76 -0.04 6.17
N GLN A 353 -9.68 -0.86 5.12
CA GLN A 353 -10.72 -0.97 4.10
C GLN A 353 -12.01 -1.48 4.75
N THR A 354 -13.10 -0.75 4.57
CA THR A 354 -14.43 -1.18 5.02
C THR A 354 -15.20 -1.82 3.86
N ALA A 355 -16.03 -2.83 4.14
CA ALA A 355 -16.77 -3.57 3.11
C ALA A 355 -17.63 -2.70 2.16
N ARG A 356 -17.99 -1.48 2.57
CA ARG A 356 -18.74 -0.51 1.75
C ARG A 356 -17.91 0.17 0.66
N GLU A 357 -16.59 0.16 0.76
CA GLU A 357 -15.71 0.79 -0.24
C GLU A 357 -15.46 -0.13 -1.44
N THR A 358 -15.76 -1.43 -1.33
CA THR A 358 -15.61 -2.43 -2.39
C THR A 358 -16.73 -2.38 -3.43
N GLU A 359 -17.91 -1.84 -3.08
CA GLU A 359 -19.09 -1.76 -3.97
C GLU A 359 -19.06 -0.56 -4.96
N LEU A 360 -18.05 0.31 -4.88
CA LEU A 360 -17.98 1.57 -5.64
C LEU A 360 -16.88 1.60 -6.73
N ALA A 361 -16.18 0.50 -7.00
CA ALA A 361 -15.38 0.40 -8.22
C ALA A 361 -16.36 0.21 -9.40
N PRO A 362 -16.45 1.17 -10.34
CA PRO A 362 -17.49 1.14 -11.35
C PRO A 362 -17.24 -0.02 -12.31
N GLU A 363 -18.28 -0.82 -12.51
CA GLU A 363 -18.44 -1.60 -13.74
C GLU A 363 -18.21 -0.65 -14.91
N ALA A 364 -17.13 -0.85 -15.65
CA ALA A 364 -16.96 -0.25 -16.95
C ALA A 364 -18.02 -0.88 -17.86
N GLU A 365 -19.22 -0.31 -17.90
CA GLU A 365 -20.18 -0.55 -18.96
C GLU A 365 -19.54 -0.10 -20.27
N LEU A 366 -19.02 -1.07 -21.03
CA LEU A 366 -18.68 -0.88 -22.43
C LEU A 366 -19.97 -0.54 -23.18
N PRO A 367 -20.01 0.54 -23.98
CA PRO A 367 -21.15 0.76 -24.86
C PRO A 367 -21.15 -0.33 -25.93
N CYS A 368 -22.22 -1.12 -25.98
CA CYS A 368 -22.51 -1.96 -27.14
C CYS A 368 -22.74 -1.03 -28.35
N GLU A 369 -21.92 -1.19 -29.39
CA GLU A 369 -22.27 -0.75 -30.75
C GLU A 369 -23.30 -1.69 -31.39
#